data_AF-A0A2H6IDE3-F1
#
_entry.id   AF-A0A2H6IDE3-F1
#
_cell.length_a   1.000
_cell.length_b   1.000
_cell.length_c   1.000
_cell.angle_alpha   90.00
_cell.angle_beta   90.00
_cell.angle_gamma   90.00
#
_symmetry.space_group_name_H-M   'P 1'
#
loop_
_entity.id
_entity.type
_entity.pdbx_description
1 polymer ?
#
loop_
_entity_poly.entity_id
_entity_poly.type
_entity_poly.pdbx_seq_one_letter_code
_entity_poly.pdbx_strand_id
1 'polypeptide(L)'
;MQGGRFRASFRPLNDAVMAGRIRGVVGIVGCNNPRIIQDSVHDYLAREFIRNDVLVVSTGCGAAACAKAGYMTPETALEMAGPGLREVCEAIGVPPILHLGSCVDNSRILTVVTQMVEEGGLGDDISSLPAVGIAPEWMSEKALAIGCYFVASGMHVIFGSESPVEASSQVKEIMTKQWEERFGGKFDFIPDPEEILKKSLEAIDRKRDGLKLRKYEPGRFGTERKLMTMADRRKLEAAARPHEGVK
;
A
#
# COMPACT_ATOMS: atom_id res chain seq x y z
N MET A 1 4.44 1.51 14.42
CA MET A 1 3.21 0.73 14.68
C MET A 1 2.29 1.53 15.58
N GLN A 2 1.00 1.64 15.23
CA GLN A 2 0.04 2.65 15.73
C GLN A 2 -0.44 2.47 17.20
N GLY A 3 0.36 1.83 18.05
CA GLY A 3 0.17 1.78 19.51
C GLY A 3 1.46 2.07 20.30
N GLY A 4 2.44 2.68 19.64
CA GLY A 4 3.74 3.02 20.23
C GLY A 4 4.47 1.80 20.79
N ARG A 5 5.24 2.02 21.86
CA ARG A 5 5.99 0.96 22.56
C ARG A 5 5.09 -0.04 23.31
N PHE A 6 3.85 0.33 23.61
CA PHE A 6 3.02 -0.37 24.60
C PHE A 6 1.92 -1.25 23.99
N ARG A 7 1.52 -1.01 22.73
CA ARG A 7 0.54 -1.83 21.99
C ARG A 7 0.95 -1.99 20.53
N ALA A 8 2.09 -2.67 20.31
CA ALA A 8 2.57 -2.94 18.96
C ALA A 8 1.67 -4.01 18.27
N SER A 9 0.95 -3.60 17.23
CA SER A 9 0.12 -4.48 16.40
C SER A 9 -0.09 -3.83 15.02
N PHE A 10 -0.27 -4.67 13.99
CA PHE A 10 -0.60 -4.24 12.62
C PHE A 10 -2.10 -4.04 12.44
N ARG A 11 -2.91 -4.35 13.46
CA ARG A 11 -4.37 -4.24 13.42
C ARG A 11 -4.86 -2.87 12.95
N PRO A 12 -4.29 -1.73 13.41
CA PRO A 12 -4.77 -0.42 12.96
C PRO A 12 -4.54 -0.18 11.46
N LEU A 13 -3.45 -0.72 10.89
CA LEU A 13 -3.21 -0.64 9.45
C LEU A 13 -4.21 -1.50 8.69
N ASN A 14 -4.42 -2.75 9.12
CA ASN A 14 -5.40 -3.65 8.52
C ASN A 14 -6.81 -3.06 8.58
N ASP A 15 -7.20 -2.50 9.73
CA ASP A 15 -8.51 -1.85 9.93
C ASP A 15 -8.68 -0.63 9.03
N ALA A 16 -7.64 0.19 8.85
CA ALA A 16 -7.69 1.34 7.95
C ALA A 16 -7.92 0.90 6.49
N VAL A 17 -7.28 -0.19 6.07
CA VAL A 17 -7.48 -0.80 4.74
C VAL A 17 -8.89 -1.37 4.59
N MET A 18 -9.34 -2.17 5.56
CA MET A 18 -10.67 -2.79 5.56
C MET A 18 -11.78 -1.75 5.58
N ALA A 19 -11.62 -0.68 6.36
CA ALA A 19 -12.56 0.45 6.41
C ALA A 19 -12.53 1.30 5.13
N GLY A 20 -11.54 1.13 4.26
CA GLY A 20 -11.40 1.88 3.02
C GLY A 20 -10.83 3.29 3.21
N ARG A 21 -10.36 3.64 4.41
CA ARG A 21 -9.58 4.87 4.64
C ARG A 21 -8.25 4.82 3.89
N ILE A 22 -7.65 3.63 3.86
CA ILE A 22 -6.55 3.31 2.96
C ILE A 22 -7.13 2.40 1.87
N ARG A 23 -7.08 2.84 0.62
CA ARG A 23 -7.52 2.03 -0.52
C ARG A 23 -6.64 0.79 -0.67
N GLY A 24 -5.34 0.97 -0.56
CA GLY A 24 -4.34 -0.09 -0.62
C GLY A 24 -2.95 0.45 -0.30
N VAL A 25 -1.93 -0.37 -0.51
CA VAL A 25 -0.53 0.01 -0.27
C VAL A 25 0.29 -0.21 -1.53
N VAL A 26 1.16 0.72 -1.88
CA VAL A 26 2.10 0.52 -3.00
C VAL A 26 3.54 0.67 -2.53
N GLY A 27 4.41 -0.21 -3.04
CA GLY A 27 5.85 -0.09 -2.87
C GLY A 27 6.48 0.59 -4.07
N ILE A 28 6.86 1.88 -3.96
CA ILE A 28 7.63 2.56 -5.00
C ILE A 28 9.11 2.38 -4.71
N VAL A 29 9.78 1.55 -5.50
CA VAL A 29 11.17 1.14 -5.29
C VAL A 29 11.98 1.32 -6.58
N GLY A 30 13.26 0.95 -6.56
CA GLY A 30 14.05 0.82 -7.78
C GLY A 30 15.11 1.91 -7.94
N CYS A 31 15.42 2.22 -9.19
CA CYS A 31 16.56 3.02 -9.63
C CYS A 31 16.08 4.31 -10.33
N ASN A 32 17.00 5.01 -10.98
CA ASN A 32 16.68 5.83 -12.15
C ASN A 32 17.23 5.12 -13.40
N ASN A 33 16.66 5.42 -14.57
CA ASN A 33 17.09 4.89 -15.86
C ASN A 33 17.25 6.05 -16.85
N PRO A 34 18.40 6.19 -17.53
CA PRO A 34 18.68 7.34 -18.39
C PRO A 34 17.76 7.45 -19.63
N ARG A 35 16.96 6.41 -19.91
CA ARG A 35 15.92 6.47 -20.96
C ARG A 35 14.67 7.26 -20.52
N ILE A 36 14.57 7.59 -19.24
CA ILE A 36 13.45 8.29 -18.63
C ILE A 36 13.99 9.58 -18.00
N ILE A 37 13.22 10.66 -18.04
CA ILE A 37 13.58 11.89 -17.31
C ILE A 37 13.66 11.55 -15.83
N GLN A 38 14.83 11.76 -15.24
CA GLN A 38 15.12 11.37 -13.86
C GLN A 38 14.04 11.85 -12.89
N ASP A 39 13.55 10.94 -12.05
CA ASP A 39 12.55 11.13 -10.99
C ASP A 39 11.13 11.44 -11.47
N SER A 40 10.93 11.69 -12.76
CA SER A 40 9.64 12.16 -13.29
C SER A 40 8.51 11.15 -13.06
N VAL A 41 8.80 9.85 -13.16
CA VAL A 41 7.79 8.79 -12.99
C VAL A 41 7.61 8.44 -11.52
N HIS A 42 8.69 8.44 -10.73
CA HIS A 42 8.60 8.30 -9.27
C HIS A 42 7.71 9.39 -8.67
N ASP A 43 7.94 10.66 -9.02
CA ASP A 43 7.21 11.81 -8.49
C ASP A 43 5.76 11.85 -8.96
N TYR A 44 5.50 11.49 -10.23
CA TYR A 44 4.14 11.37 -10.75
C TYR A 44 3.35 10.31 -9.96
N LEU A 45 3.87 9.08 -9.89
CA LEU A 45 3.18 7.97 -9.24
C LEU A 45 2.98 8.23 -7.75
N ALA A 46 4.01 8.71 -7.05
CA ALA A 46 3.94 9.04 -5.63
C ALA A 46 2.76 9.97 -5.31
N ARG A 47 2.62 11.06 -6.06
CA ARG A 47 1.54 12.04 -5.88
C ARG A 47 0.17 11.47 -6.21
N GLU A 48 0.06 10.76 -7.33
CA GLU A 48 -1.22 10.24 -7.77
C GLU A 48 -1.73 9.11 -6.86
N PHE A 49 -0.85 8.27 -6.31
CA PHE A 49 -1.24 7.25 -5.34
C PHE A 49 -1.76 7.88 -4.04
N ILE A 50 -1.05 8.84 -3.44
CA ILE A 50 -1.50 9.45 -2.18
C ILE A 50 -2.82 10.22 -2.37
N ARG A 51 -3.02 10.86 -3.52
CA ARG A 51 -4.30 11.51 -3.91
C ARG A 51 -5.46 10.52 -3.97
N ASN A 52 -5.18 9.25 -4.28
CA ASN A 52 -6.14 8.17 -4.40
C ASN A 52 -6.27 7.30 -3.14
N ASP A 53 -5.92 7.86 -1.97
CA ASP A 53 -5.96 7.19 -0.66
C ASP A 53 -5.08 5.92 -0.58
N VAL A 54 -4.01 5.86 -1.37
CA VAL A 54 -3.06 4.73 -1.35
C VAL A 54 -1.83 5.12 -0.53
N LEU A 55 -1.54 4.34 0.51
CA LEU A 55 -0.33 4.52 1.31
C LEU A 55 0.89 4.10 0.49
N VAL A 56 1.89 4.97 0.39
CA VAL A 56 3.13 4.66 -0.33
C VAL A 56 4.22 4.26 0.66
N VAL A 57 4.86 3.13 0.44
CA VAL A 57 6.13 2.77 1.08
C VAL A 57 7.23 2.82 0.04
N SER A 58 8.40 3.35 0.40
CA SER A 58 9.46 3.57 -0.58
C SER A 58 10.86 3.27 -0.06
N THR A 59 11.71 2.75 -0.95
CA THR A 59 13.12 2.44 -0.69
C THR A 59 14.02 2.90 -1.83
N GLY A 60 15.33 2.94 -1.59
CA GLY A 60 16.33 3.17 -2.63
C GLY A 60 16.16 4.52 -3.35
N CYS A 61 16.36 4.54 -4.67
CA CYS A 61 16.28 5.77 -5.45
C CYS A 61 14.86 6.33 -5.50
N GLY A 62 13.82 5.49 -5.49
CA GLY A 62 12.43 5.96 -5.43
C GLY A 62 12.14 6.76 -4.15
N ALA A 63 12.73 6.33 -3.03
CA ALA A 63 12.62 7.08 -1.78
C ALA A 63 13.39 8.40 -1.85
N ALA A 64 14.59 8.40 -2.45
CA ALA A 64 15.38 9.60 -2.64
C ALA A 64 14.67 10.61 -3.57
N ALA A 65 13.99 10.15 -4.62
CA ALA A 65 13.18 10.99 -5.51
C ALA A 65 12.07 11.70 -4.73
N CYS A 66 11.24 10.92 -4.02
CA CYS A 66 10.17 11.45 -3.17
C CYS A 66 10.70 12.43 -2.09
N ALA A 67 11.86 12.14 -1.49
CA ALA A 67 12.49 12.99 -0.49
C ALA A 67 12.96 14.33 -1.09
N LYS A 68 13.63 14.31 -2.26
CA LYS A 68 14.06 15.52 -2.97
C LYS A 68 12.89 16.39 -3.41
N ALA A 69 11.76 15.76 -3.76
CA ALA A 69 10.52 16.44 -4.11
C ALA A 69 9.74 16.98 -2.89
N GLY A 70 10.17 16.66 -1.66
CA GLY A 70 9.58 17.15 -0.42
C GLY A 70 8.34 16.37 0.05
N TYR A 71 8.03 15.20 -0.52
CA TYR A 71 6.80 14.45 -0.23
C TYR A 71 6.84 13.61 1.06
N MET A 72 7.98 13.58 1.75
CA MET A 72 8.20 12.76 2.95
C MET A 72 8.01 13.55 4.25
N THR A 73 7.04 14.47 4.25
CA THR A 73 6.67 15.28 5.42
C THR A 73 5.22 15.01 5.83
N PRO A 74 4.86 15.10 7.13
CA PRO A 74 3.47 14.99 7.57
C PRO A 74 2.52 15.98 6.86
N GLU A 75 3.00 17.19 6.56
CA GLU A 75 2.25 18.23 5.86
C GLU A 75 1.82 17.80 4.46
N THR A 76 2.62 16.95 3.79
CA THR A 76 2.26 16.37 2.49
C THR A 76 0.91 15.64 2.54
N ALA A 77 0.58 14.98 3.66
CA ALA A 77 -0.73 14.33 3.80
C ALA A 77 -1.88 15.34 3.83
N LEU A 78 -1.68 16.49 4.48
CA LEU A 78 -2.71 17.52 4.60
C LEU A 78 -3.00 18.22 3.27
N GLU A 79 -1.93 18.41 2.48
CA GLU A 79 -1.98 19.16 1.22
C GLU A 79 -2.38 18.31 0.02
N MET A 80 -1.97 17.04 -0.01
CA MET A 80 -2.01 16.23 -1.24
C MET A 80 -2.73 14.89 -1.12
N ALA A 81 -2.80 14.30 0.07
CA ALA A 81 -3.44 12.99 0.21
C ALA A 81 -4.96 13.09 0.04
N GLY A 82 -5.55 12.00 -0.44
CA GLY A 82 -7.00 11.84 -0.43
C GLY A 82 -7.56 11.90 0.99
N PRO A 83 -8.89 12.06 1.13
CA PRO A 83 -9.53 12.30 2.42
C PRO A 83 -9.30 11.17 3.43
N GLY A 84 -9.23 9.91 2.99
CA GLY A 84 -9.08 8.75 3.86
C GLY A 84 -7.66 8.59 4.38
N LEU A 85 -6.67 8.67 3.48
CA LEU A 85 -5.27 8.57 3.84
C LEU A 85 -4.84 9.79 4.66
N ARG A 86 -5.36 10.98 4.34
CA ARG A 86 -5.16 12.18 5.15
C ARG A 86 -5.64 11.99 6.58
N GLU A 87 -6.85 11.48 6.81
CA GLU A 87 -7.39 11.23 8.16
C GLU A 87 -6.45 10.31 8.96
N VAL A 88 -5.93 9.24 8.32
CA VAL A 88 -5.01 8.30 8.96
C VAL A 88 -3.67 8.95 9.28
N CYS A 89 -3.08 9.65 8.31
CA CYS A 89 -1.79 10.33 8.47
C CYS A 89 -1.84 11.43 9.53
N GLU A 90 -2.91 12.24 9.55
CA GLU A 90 -3.13 13.31 10.53
C GLU A 90 -3.28 12.76 11.96
N ALA A 91 -4.05 11.69 12.12
CA ALA A 91 -4.25 11.07 13.43
C ALA A 91 -2.96 10.49 14.04
N ILE A 92 -2.03 10.01 13.20
CA ILE A 92 -0.78 9.37 13.64
C ILE A 92 0.38 10.37 13.67
N GLY A 93 0.35 11.41 12.83
CA GLY A 93 1.45 12.35 12.62
C GLY A 93 2.56 11.79 11.73
N VAL A 94 2.21 11.11 10.64
CA VAL A 94 3.18 10.50 9.69
C VAL A 94 2.97 10.99 8.25
N PRO A 95 4.03 11.03 7.42
CA PRO A 95 3.88 11.32 6.00
C PRO A 95 3.07 10.23 5.28
N PRO A 96 2.41 10.55 4.15
CA PRO A 96 1.68 9.57 3.34
C PRO A 96 2.62 8.69 2.50
N ILE A 97 3.92 9.05 2.45
CA ILE A 97 5.01 8.29 1.84
C ILE A 97 6.03 7.93 2.92
N LEU A 98 6.17 6.64 3.20
CA LEU A 98 7.04 6.13 4.26
C LEU A 98 8.36 5.61 3.68
N HIS A 99 9.47 6.27 4.03
CA HIS A 99 10.80 5.78 3.69
C HIS A 99 11.19 4.59 4.57
N LEU A 100 11.38 3.42 3.97
CA LEU A 100 11.75 2.20 4.69
C LEU A 100 13.25 1.85 4.58
N GLY A 101 14.06 2.69 3.94
CA GLY A 101 15.51 2.54 3.85
C GLY A 101 16.04 2.20 2.46
N SER A 102 17.18 1.54 2.42
CA SER A 102 17.92 1.19 1.22
C SER A 102 17.28 0.04 0.43
N CYS A 103 17.82 -0.32 -0.75
CA CYS A 103 17.26 -1.42 -1.56
C CYS A 103 17.26 -2.78 -0.84
N VAL A 104 18.17 -3.03 0.11
CA VAL A 104 18.14 -4.27 0.91
C VAL A 104 17.04 -4.24 1.97
N ASP A 105 16.61 -3.04 2.37
CA ASP A 105 15.48 -2.85 3.28
C ASP A 105 14.12 -3.07 2.59
N ASN A 106 14.08 -3.42 1.30
CA ASN A 106 12.89 -4.03 0.70
C ASN A 106 12.46 -5.32 1.43
N SER A 107 13.39 -5.99 2.10
CA SER A 107 13.08 -7.04 3.07
C SER A 107 12.12 -6.58 4.17
N ARG A 108 12.17 -5.31 4.59
CA ARG A 108 11.22 -4.75 5.58
C ARG A 108 9.82 -4.61 5.01
N ILE A 109 9.66 -4.33 3.72
CA ILE A 109 8.34 -4.35 3.06
C ILE A 109 7.77 -5.77 3.14
N LEU A 110 8.57 -6.80 2.84
CA LEU A 110 8.16 -8.20 3.00
C LEU A 110 7.79 -8.52 4.45
N THR A 111 8.59 -8.07 5.42
CA THR A 111 8.26 -8.23 6.84
C THR A 111 6.91 -7.57 7.17
N VAL A 112 6.66 -6.35 6.68
CA VAL A 112 5.39 -5.64 6.91
C VAL A 112 4.20 -6.41 6.34
N VAL A 113 4.25 -6.83 5.07
CA VAL A 113 3.13 -7.58 4.47
C VAL A 113 2.93 -8.94 5.12
N THR A 114 4.01 -9.62 5.53
CA THR A 114 3.93 -10.87 6.29
C THR A 114 3.21 -10.65 7.62
N GLN A 115 3.55 -9.57 8.33
CA GLN A 115 2.92 -9.25 9.60
C GLN A 115 1.47 -8.75 9.46
N MET A 116 1.11 -8.12 8.33
CA MET A 116 -0.28 -7.80 8.02
C MET A 116 -1.13 -9.06 7.87
N VAL A 117 -0.60 -10.09 7.22
CA VAL A 117 -1.27 -11.41 7.11
C VAL A 117 -1.33 -12.10 8.47
N GLU A 118 -0.21 -12.16 9.20
CA GLU A 118 -0.13 -12.82 10.51
C GLU A 118 -1.08 -12.19 11.56
N GLU A 119 -1.23 -10.86 11.55
CA GLU A 119 -2.21 -10.16 12.40
C GLU A 119 -3.66 -10.57 12.09
N GLY A 120 -3.91 -11.00 10.85
CA GLY A 120 -5.19 -11.49 10.39
C GLY A 120 -6.25 -10.41 10.15
N GLY A 121 -7.41 -10.87 9.68
CA GLY A 121 -8.56 -10.03 9.31
C GLY A 121 -8.47 -9.38 7.94
N LEU A 122 -7.26 -9.26 7.37
CA LEU A 122 -7.02 -8.76 6.02
C LEU A 122 -6.33 -9.84 5.18
N GLY A 123 -7.09 -10.87 4.80
CA GLY A 123 -6.60 -11.99 4.00
C GLY A 123 -5.76 -13.01 4.76
N ASP A 124 -5.48 -14.14 4.11
CA ASP A 124 -4.77 -15.30 4.69
C ASP A 124 -3.42 -15.55 4.01
N ASP A 125 -3.08 -14.78 2.96
CA ASP A 125 -1.81 -14.86 2.23
C ASP A 125 -1.42 -13.50 1.65
N ILE A 126 -0.11 -13.28 1.42
CA ILE A 126 0.40 -12.02 0.86
C ILE A 126 -0.26 -11.71 -0.49
N SER A 127 -0.53 -12.73 -1.30
CA SER A 127 -1.17 -12.56 -2.61
C SER A 127 -2.61 -12.06 -2.53
N SER A 128 -3.26 -12.13 -1.38
CA SER A 128 -4.61 -11.61 -1.20
C SER A 128 -4.64 -10.14 -0.80
N LEU A 129 -3.52 -9.58 -0.33
CA LEU A 129 -3.46 -8.21 0.15
C LEU A 129 -3.70 -7.20 -1.00
N PRO A 130 -4.41 -6.09 -0.73
CA PRO A 130 -4.60 -5.01 -1.69
C PRO A 130 -3.34 -4.14 -1.79
N ALA A 131 -2.27 -4.72 -2.37
CA ALA A 131 -0.98 -4.08 -2.52
C ALA A 131 -0.31 -4.42 -3.86
N VAL A 132 0.59 -3.54 -4.31
CA VAL A 132 1.37 -3.69 -5.56
C VAL A 132 2.80 -3.16 -5.36
N GLY A 133 3.80 -3.87 -5.86
CA GLY A 133 5.19 -3.39 -5.95
C GLY A 133 5.46 -2.73 -7.30
N ILE A 134 6.17 -1.61 -7.33
CA ILE A 134 6.40 -0.83 -8.55
C ILE A 134 7.86 -0.38 -8.59
N ALA A 135 8.55 -0.70 -9.68
CA ALA A 135 9.89 -0.23 -9.99
C ALA A 135 9.84 0.59 -11.29
N PRO A 136 9.42 1.87 -11.23
CA PRO A 136 9.08 2.63 -12.42
C PRO A 136 10.31 2.92 -13.28
N GLU A 137 11.40 3.37 -12.67
CA GLU A 137 12.62 3.72 -13.41
C GLU A 137 13.73 2.69 -13.18
N TRP A 138 13.37 1.40 -13.21
CA TRP A 138 14.33 0.32 -12.96
C TRP A 138 15.46 0.28 -14.00
N MET A 139 16.64 -0.18 -13.57
CA MET A 139 17.84 -0.26 -14.42
C MET A 139 18.70 -1.48 -14.06
N SER A 140 19.04 -1.63 -12.78
CA SER A 140 19.99 -2.67 -12.36
C SER A 140 19.36 -4.07 -12.30
N GLU A 141 20.17 -5.11 -12.51
CA GLU A 141 19.76 -6.52 -12.32
C GLU A 141 19.28 -6.81 -10.90
N LYS A 142 19.73 -6.03 -9.90
CA LYS A 142 19.20 -6.08 -8.54
C LYS A 142 17.70 -5.80 -8.51
N ALA A 143 17.19 -4.90 -9.36
CA ALA A 143 15.76 -4.61 -9.41
C ALA A 143 14.95 -5.80 -9.93
N LEU A 144 15.50 -6.55 -10.92
CA LEU A 144 14.89 -7.79 -11.40
C LEU A 144 14.89 -8.86 -10.31
N ALA A 145 16.01 -9.06 -9.61
CA ALA A 145 16.08 -9.98 -8.48
C ALA A 145 15.08 -9.63 -7.37
N ILE A 146 14.93 -8.32 -7.08
CA ILE A 146 13.93 -7.81 -6.14
C ILE A 146 12.52 -8.19 -6.61
N GLY A 147 12.17 -7.84 -7.84
CA GLY A 147 10.89 -8.20 -8.42
C GLY A 147 10.62 -9.71 -8.32
N CYS A 148 11.61 -10.55 -8.64
CA CYS A 148 11.47 -12.00 -8.64
C CYS A 148 11.09 -12.54 -7.26
N TYR A 149 11.77 -12.11 -6.19
CA TYR A 149 11.43 -12.61 -4.86
C TYR A 149 10.10 -12.05 -4.34
N PHE A 150 9.70 -10.84 -4.75
CA PHE A 150 8.37 -10.29 -4.40
C PHE A 150 7.26 -11.06 -5.10
N VAL A 151 7.42 -11.37 -6.39
CA VAL A 151 6.45 -12.19 -7.14
C VAL A 151 6.37 -13.60 -6.57
N ALA A 152 7.51 -14.22 -6.26
CA ALA A 152 7.54 -15.53 -5.60
C ALA A 152 6.89 -15.50 -4.20
N SER A 153 6.86 -14.34 -3.55
CA SER A 153 6.17 -14.12 -2.27
C SER A 153 4.69 -13.73 -2.45
N GLY A 154 4.16 -13.76 -3.68
CA GLY A 154 2.75 -13.52 -3.97
C GLY A 154 2.37 -12.09 -4.36
N MET A 155 3.34 -11.20 -4.53
CA MET A 155 3.06 -9.81 -4.88
C MET A 155 2.92 -9.58 -6.40
N HIS A 156 2.01 -8.70 -6.80
CA HIS A 156 2.00 -8.16 -8.16
C HIS A 156 3.07 -7.08 -8.27
N VAL A 157 4.01 -7.24 -9.21
CA VAL A 157 5.13 -6.32 -9.43
C VAL A 157 5.06 -5.71 -10.83
N ILE A 158 5.12 -4.38 -10.91
CA ILE A 158 5.10 -3.62 -12.16
C ILE A 158 6.45 -2.94 -12.39
N PHE A 159 7.04 -3.16 -13.55
CA PHE A 159 8.24 -2.49 -14.02
C PHE A 159 7.90 -1.41 -15.04
N GLY A 160 8.43 -0.19 -14.85
CA GLY A 160 8.09 0.97 -15.69
C GLY A 160 8.90 1.12 -16.99
N SER A 161 9.46 0.04 -17.53
CA SER A 161 10.13 0.08 -18.83
C SER A 161 9.96 -1.24 -19.57
N GLU A 162 10.48 -1.32 -20.79
CA GLU A 162 10.34 -2.47 -21.68
C GLU A 162 10.76 -3.79 -21.02
N SER A 163 10.07 -4.88 -21.37
CA SER A 163 10.40 -6.20 -20.87
C SER A 163 11.69 -6.72 -21.53
N PRO A 164 12.68 -7.20 -20.76
CA PRO A 164 13.90 -7.79 -21.33
C PRO A 164 13.64 -9.14 -22.03
N VAL A 165 12.43 -9.68 -21.89
CA VAL A 165 12.01 -10.98 -22.45
C VAL A 165 10.88 -10.84 -23.47
N GLU A 166 10.65 -9.63 -23.99
CA GLU A 166 9.49 -9.31 -24.84
C GLU A 166 9.35 -10.25 -26.06
N ALA A 167 10.48 -10.70 -26.61
CA ALA A 167 10.52 -11.60 -27.77
C ALA A 167 10.11 -13.04 -27.47
N SER A 168 10.04 -13.47 -26.19
CA SER A 168 9.70 -14.84 -25.82
C SER A 168 8.29 -14.96 -25.26
N SER A 169 7.37 -15.48 -26.07
CA SER A 169 5.99 -15.76 -25.63
C SER A 169 5.94 -16.73 -24.44
N GLN A 170 6.80 -17.76 -24.44
CA GLN A 170 6.86 -18.75 -23.37
C GLN A 170 7.30 -18.13 -22.04
N VAL A 171 8.37 -17.30 -22.04
CA VAL A 171 8.84 -16.67 -20.81
C VAL A 171 7.83 -15.65 -20.30
N LYS A 172 7.17 -14.89 -21.20
CA LYS A 172 6.08 -14.00 -20.83
C LYS A 172 4.93 -14.75 -20.15
N GLU A 173 4.50 -15.88 -20.70
CA GLU A 173 3.43 -16.69 -20.11
C GLU A 173 3.81 -17.24 -18.73
N ILE A 174 5.06 -17.69 -18.56
CA ILE A 174 5.57 -18.16 -17.27
C ILE A 174 5.47 -17.04 -16.22
N MET A 175 6.03 -15.86 -16.54
CA MET A 175 6.15 -14.73 -15.62
C MET A 175 4.82 -14.01 -15.29
N THR A 176 3.81 -14.16 -16.15
CA THR A 176 2.52 -13.48 -16.01
C THR A 176 1.43 -14.41 -15.49
N LYS A 177 1.21 -15.57 -16.13
CA LYS A 177 0.09 -16.47 -15.81
C LYS A 177 0.51 -17.59 -14.88
N GLN A 178 1.54 -18.36 -15.25
CA GLN A 178 1.91 -19.54 -14.48
C GLN A 178 2.41 -19.17 -13.07
N TRP A 179 3.11 -18.03 -12.94
CA TRP A 179 3.52 -17.52 -11.65
C TRP A 179 2.34 -16.97 -10.84
N GLU A 180 1.35 -16.34 -11.47
CA GLU A 180 0.12 -15.90 -10.78
C GLU A 180 -0.66 -17.10 -10.25
N GLU A 181 -0.80 -18.17 -11.04
CA GLU A 181 -1.47 -19.40 -10.61
C GLU A 181 -0.73 -20.12 -9.49
N ARG A 182 0.61 -20.12 -9.54
CA ARG A 182 1.45 -20.87 -8.59
C ARG A 182 1.70 -20.12 -7.28
N PHE A 183 1.94 -18.82 -7.34
CA PHE A 183 2.38 -18.01 -6.21
C PHE A 183 1.40 -16.87 -5.87
N GLY A 184 0.45 -16.55 -6.76
CA GLY A 184 -0.47 -15.42 -6.59
C GLY A 184 0.10 -14.06 -7.01
N GLY A 185 1.41 -14.00 -7.29
CA GLY A 185 2.12 -12.83 -7.78
C GLY A 185 2.45 -12.93 -9.26
N LYS A 186 2.70 -11.79 -9.91
CA LYS A 186 3.08 -11.73 -11.33
C LYS A 186 3.86 -10.49 -11.69
N PHE A 187 4.45 -10.49 -12.88
CA PHE A 187 5.03 -9.29 -13.47
C PHE A 187 4.11 -8.61 -14.48
N ASP A 188 4.18 -7.29 -14.53
CA ASP A 188 3.85 -6.49 -15.71
C ASP A 188 5.03 -5.56 -16.05
N PHE A 189 5.22 -5.30 -17.34
CA PHE A 189 6.18 -4.31 -17.85
C PHE A 189 5.39 -3.26 -18.62
N ILE A 190 5.27 -2.06 -18.06
CA ILE A 190 4.38 -1.00 -18.54
C ILE A 190 5.16 0.30 -18.60
N PRO A 191 5.55 0.79 -19.80
CA PRO A 191 6.32 2.03 -19.91
C PRO A 191 5.53 3.30 -19.57
N ASP A 192 4.21 3.30 -19.78
CA ASP A 192 3.37 4.48 -19.57
C ASP A 192 3.00 4.68 -18.08
N PRO A 193 3.37 5.82 -17.46
CA PRO A 193 3.06 6.10 -16.06
C PRO A 193 1.57 6.10 -15.74
N GLU A 194 0.72 6.60 -16.64
CA GLU A 194 -0.73 6.65 -16.42
C GLU A 194 -1.33 5.25 -16.44
N GLU A 195 -0.87 4.38 -17.35
CA GLU A 195 -1.25 2.97 -17.37
C GLU A 195 -0.75 2.22 -16.13
N ILE A 196 0.47 2.49 -15.63
CA ILE A 196 0.97 1.93 -14.35
C ILE A 196 -0.01 2.29 -13.22
N LEU A 197 -0.36 3.57 -13.09
CA LEU A 197 -1.28 4.05 -12.05
C LEU A 197 -2.63 3.33 -12.16
N LYS A 198 -3.22 3.33 -13.35
CA LYS A 198 -4.51 2.69 -13.62
C LYS A 198 -4.49 1.21 -13.26
N LYS A 199 -3.54 0.43 -13.77
CA LYS A 199 -3.48 -1.02 -13.49
C LYS A 199 -3.18 -1.32 -12.03
N SER A 200 -2.39 -0.48 -11.36
CA SER A 200 -2.12 -0.63 -9.93
C SER A 200 -3.40 -0.46 -9.11
N LEU A 201 -4.16 0.60 -9.39
CA LEU A 201 -5.43 0.86 -8.70
C LEU A 201 -6.47 -0.23 -8.99
N GLU A 202 -6.57 -0.70 -10.24
CA GLU A 202 -7.43 -1.83 -10.60
C GLU A 202 -7.00 -3.13 -9.92
N ALA A 203 -5.70 -3.39 -9.80
CA ALA A 203 -5.19 -4.56 -9.09
C ALA A 203 -5.53 -4.52 -7.60
N ILE A 204 -5.32 -3.37 -6.96
CA ILE A 204 -5.71 -3.12 -5.57
C ILE A 204 -7.20 -3.38 -5.38
N ASP A 205 -8.06 -2.78 -6.21
CA ASP A 205 -9.51 -2.94 -6.10
C ASP A 205 -9.95 -4.40 -6.32
N ARG A 206 -9.37 -5.11 -7.31
CA ARG A 206 -9.66 -6.54 -7.52
C ARG A 206 -9.30 -7.39 -6.30
N LYS A 207 -8.17 -7.11 -5.63
CA LYS A 207 -7.78 -7.81 -4.40
C LYS A 207 -8.74 -7.48 -3.25
N ARG A 208 -9.18 -6.22 -3.11
CA ARG A 208 -10.22 -5.83 -2.14
C ARG A 208 -11.53 -6.59 -2.38
N ASP A 209 -11.95 -6.72 -3.63
CA ASP A 209 -13.16 -7.45 -4.01
C ASP A 209 -13.02 -8.95 -3.71
N GLY A 210 -11.85 -9.54 -3.99
CA GLY A 210 -11.51 -10.93 -3.62
C GLY A 210 -11.58 -11.19 -2.11
N LEU A 211 -11.19 -10.19 -1.30
CA LEU A 211 -11.33 -10.19 0.15
C LEU A 211 -12.75 -9.86 0.65
N LYS A 212 -13.71 -9.61 -0.26
CA LYS A 212 -15.09 -9.21 0.04
C LYS A 212 -15.19 -7.95 0.91
N LEU A 213 -14.22 -7.05 0.76
CA LEU A 213 -14.26 -5.76 1.42
C LEU A 213 -15.32 -4.87 0.75
N ARG A 214 -15.78 -3.85 1.47
CA ARG A 214 -16.62 -2.82 0.86
C ARG A 214 -15.87 -2.19 -0.32
N LYS A 215 -16.56 -2.07 -1.45
CA LYS A 215 -16.06 -1.36 -2.63
C LYS A 215 -15.54 0.01 -2.21
N TYR A 216 -14.32 0.33 -2.61
CA TYR A 216 -13.72 1.60 -2.30
C TYR A 216 -14.47 2.72 -3.03
N GLU A 217 -14.86 3.74 -2.28
CA GLU A 217 -15.48 4.96 -2.78
C GLU A 217 -14.82 6.15 -2.06
N PRO A 218 -14.24 7.13 -2.79
CA PRO A 218 -13.60 8.28 -2.17
C PRO A 218 -14.53 8.98 -1.17
N GLY A 219 -14.02 9.21 0.05
CA GLY A 219 -14.77 9.88 1.13
C GLY A 219 -15.86 9.04 1.80
N ARG A 220 -15.99 7.74 1.49
CA ARG A 220 -16.98 6.84 2.09
C ARG A 220 -16.32 5.65 2.77
N PHE A 221 -16.10 5.80 4.08
CA PHE A 221 -15.38 4.80 4.87
C PHE A 221 -16.32 3.94 5.72
N GLY A 222 -15.88 2.73 6.05
CA GLY A 222 -16.55 1.81 6.97
C GLY A 222 -16.70 2.44 8.36
N THR A 223 -17.81 2.10 9.02
CA THR A 223 -18.39 2.75 10.21
C THR A 223 -17.43 3.64 10.99
N GLU A 224 -17.70 4.95 10.93
CA GLU A 224 -17.27 5.88 11.97
C GLU A 224 -17.62 5.27 13.32
N ARG A 225 -16.60 4.91 14.12
CA ARG A 225 -16.81 5.00 15.56
C ARG A 225 -17.02 6.48 15.80
N LYS A 226 -18.29 6.92 15.86
CA LYS A 226 -18.62 8.22 16.46
C LYS A 226 -17.84 8.26 17.77
N LEU A 227 -16.82 9.11 17.83
CA LEU A 227 -16.17 9.46 19.07
C LEU A 227 -17.27 10.07 19.93
N MET A 228 -17.87 9.26 20.78
CA MET A 228 -18.88 9.69 21.74
C MET A 228 -18.25 10.84 22.50
N THR A 229 -18.85 12.03 22.40
CA THR A 229 -18.42 13.15 23.22
C THR A 229 -18.56 12.78 24.70
N MET A 230 -17.88 13.49 25.59
CA MET A 230 -18.09 13.29 27.03
C MET A 230 -19.56 13.48 27.43
N ALA A 231 -20.31 14.29 26.68
CA ALA A 231 -21.76 14.44 26.86
C ALA A 231 -22.54 13.18 26.43
N ASP A 232 -22.15 12.53 25.33
CA ASP A 232 -22.79 11.29 24.87
C ASP A 232 -22.50 10.12 25.84
N ARG A 233 -21.29 10.05 26.40
CA ARG A 233 -20.92 9.06 27.44
C ARG A 233 -21.74 9.24 28.71
N ARG A 234 -21.89 10.49 29.19
CA ARG A 234 -22.70 10.79 30.38
C ARG A 234 -24.18 10.44 30.19
N LYS A 235 -24.73 10.61 28.98
CA LYS A 235 -26.11 10.18 28.67
C LYS A 235 -26.26 8.66 28.72
N LEU A 236 -25.27 7.91 28.26
CA LEU A 236 -25.25 6.44 28.33
C LEU A 236 -25.14 5.93 29.78
N GLU A 237 -24.28 6.54 30.60
CA GLU A 237 -24.16 6.23 32.02
C GLU A 237 -25.46 6.53 32.79
N ALA A 238 -26.13 7.63 32.48
CA ALA A 238 -27.43 7.96 33.06
C ALA A 238 -28.57 7.02 32.61
N ALA A 239 -28.43 6.41 31.42
CA ALA A 239 -29.37 5.43 30.88
C ALA A 239 -29.08 3.99 31.35
N ALA A 240 -27.89 3.73 31.89
CA ALA A 240 -27.53 2.43 32.45
C ALA A 240 -28.22 2.25 33.80
N ARG A 241 -29.20 1.33 33.87
CA ARG A 241 -29.77 0.91 35.15
C ARG A 241 -28.74 0.05 35.89
N PRO A 242 -28.51 0.28 37.19
CA PRO A 242 -27.70 -0.64 37.98
C PRO A 242 -28.31 -2.04 37.91
N HIS A 243 -27.45 -3.05 37.84
CA HIS A 243 -27.84 -4.45 37.98
C HIS A 243 -28.60 -4.62 39.31
N GLU A 244 -29.91 -4.79 39.24
CA GLU A 244 -30.71 -5.24 40.38
C GLU A 244 -30.26 -6.68 40.66
N GLY A 245 -29.49 -6.83 41.74
CA GLY A 245 -29.00 -8.12 42.24
C GLY A 245 -30.04 -9.23 42.09
N VAL A 246 -29.62 -10.40 41.57
CA VAL A 246 -30.43 -11.61 41.67
C VAL A 246 -30.64 -11.87 43.17
N LYS A 247 -31.87 -11.71 43.65
CA LYS A 247 -32.28 -12.10 45.01
C LYS A 247 -32.58 -13.60 45.05
#